data_AF-A0A957XVJ4-F1
#
_entry.id   AF-A0A957XVJ4-F1
#
_cell.length_a   1.000
_cell.length_b   1.000
_cell.length_c   1.000
_cell.angle_alpha   90.00
_cell.angle_beta   90.00
_cell.angle_gamma   90.00
#
_symmetry.space_group_name_H-M   'P 1'
#
loop_
_entity.id
_entity.type
_entity.pdbx_description
1 polymer ?
#
loop_
_entity_poly.entity_id
_entity_poly.type
_entity_poly.pdbx_seq_one_letter_code
_entity_poly.pdbx_strand_id
1 'polypeptide(L)'
;MKRLTILLTIGILGLTACYAPSSPQPVATAVVPVEPTAVIEEPATPAPAAPAVEIGGVPAPGTLVVDPSVDLGPISPYIYGTNYGPMHAVPIEMMPDIIDSGFTALRWPGGAWTDTVDMQPFQLDQFIWFYEQLGALPTVSVRLHNGSPETAANLVSYASDKGYG
;
A
#
# COMPACT_ATOMS: atom_id res chain seq x y z
N MET A 1 16.65 -31.99 -45.66
CA MET A 1 16.96 -32.81 -44.47
C MET A 1 18.01 -32.19 -43.54
N LYS A 2 19.08 -31.54 -44.02
CA LYS A 2 20.14 -30.96 -43.16
C LYS A 2 19.76 -29.72 -42.32
N ARG A 3 18.71 -28.97 -42.69
CA ARG A 3 18.28 -27.76 -41.95
C ARG A 3 17.39 -28.03 -40.74
N LEU A 4 16.73 -29.19 -40.71
CA LEU A 4 15.86 -29.59 -39.60
C LEU A 4 16.66 -30.14 -38.41
N THR A 5 17.83 -30.73 -38.68
CA THR A 5 18.71 -31.29 -37.65
C THR A 5 19.42 -30.23 -36.81
N ILE A 6 19.69 -29.04 -37.38
CA ILE A 6 20.39 -27.93 -36.69
C ILE A 6 19.45 -27.19 -35.73
N LEU A 7 18.16 -27.06 -36.07
CA LEU A 7 17.17 -26.42 -35.18
C LEU A 7 16.84 -27.30 -33.95
N LEU A 8 16.93 -28.63 -34.08
CA LEU A 8 16.68 -29.54 -32.97
C LEU A 8 17.83 -29.54 -31.94
N THR A 9 19.06 -29.25 -32.35
CA THR A 9 20.22 -29.22 -31.42
C THR A 9 20.28 -27.94 -30.58
N ILE A 10 19.79 -26.82 -31.09
CA ILE A 10 19.71 -25.54 -30.34
C ILE A 10 18.54 -25.58 -29.34
N GLY A 11 17.44 -26.28 -29.65
CA GLY A 11 16.30 -26.44 -28.73
C GLY A 11 16.59 -27.30 -27.50
N ILE A 12 17.56 -28.22 -27.56
CA ILE A 12 17.88 -29.12 -26.45
C ILE A 12 18.92 -28.51 -25.49
N LEU A 13 19.78 -27.58 -25.94
CA LEU A 13 20.71 -26.86 -25.05
C LEU A 13 20.06 -25.70 -24.26
N GLY A 14 18.86 -25.25 -24.64
CA GLY A 14 18.14 -24.17 -23.96
C GLY A 14 17.31 -24.59 -22.74
N LEU A 15 17.13 -25.90 -22.50
CA LEU A 15 16.23 -26.41 -21.45
C LEU A 15 16.93 -26.89 -20.17
N THR A 16 18.25 -26.78 -20.05
CA THR A 16 19.00 -27.27 -18.88
C THR A 16 19.65 -26.16 -18.02
N ALA A 17 19.35 -24.89 -18.27
CA ALA A 17 20.00 -23.77 -17.55
C ALA A 17 19.20 -23.20 -16.36
N CYS A 18 18.03 -23.75 -16.02
CA CYS A 18 17.24 -23.30 -14.85
C CYS A 18 17.21 -24.36 -13.75
N TYR A 19 18.38 -24.75 -13.23
CA TYR A 19 18.46 -25.36 -11.92
C TYR A 19 19.57 -24.63 -11.15
N ALA A 20 19.19 -23.59 -10.41
CA ALA A 20 20.08 -23.03 -9.42
C ALA A 20 20.36 -24.14 -8.38
N PRO A 21 21.62 -24.40 -7.98
CA PRO A 21 21.89 -25.29 -6.87
C PRO A 21 21.19 -24.73 -5.63
N SER A 22 20.37 -25.56 -4.98
CA SER A 22 19.77 -25.24 -3.69
C SER A 22 20.90 -24.90 -2.72
N SER A 23 21.00 -23.63 -2.34
CA SER A 23 21.90 -23.21 -1.27
C SER A 23 21.58 -24.01 0.00
N PRO A 24 22.59 -24.49 0.74
CA PRO A 24 22.35 -25.17 2.01
C PRO A 24 21.56 -24.23 2.92
N GLN A 25 20.38 -24.69 3.36
CA GLN A 25 19.62 -23.93 4.35
C GLN A 25 20.47 -23.82 5.61
N PRO A 26 20.58 -22.62 6.21
CA PRO A 26 21.16 -22.49 7.54
C PRO A 26 20.33 -23.36 8.49
N VAL A 27 21.00 -24.28 9.17
CA VAL A 27 20.40 -25.09 10.24
C VAL A 27 19.84 -24.12 11.26
N ALA A 28 18.52 -24.14 11.43
CA ALA A 28 17.83 -23.34 12.43
C ALA A 28 18.43 -23.68 13.81
N THR A 29 19.18 -22.74 14.36
CA THR A 29 19.57 -22.81 15.76
C THR A 29 18.28 -22.68 16.56
N ALA A 30 18.01 -23.67 17.41
CA ALA A 30 16.85 -23.63 18.29
C ALA A 30 16.90 -22.34 19.12
N VAL A 31 16.00 -21.41 18.81
CA VAL A 31 15.78 -20.22 19.61
C VAL A 31 15.13 -20.69 20.90
N VAL A 32 15.82 -20.51 22.02
CA VAL A 32 15.25 -20.72 23.35
C VAL A 32 13.99 -19.85 23.44
N PRO A 33 12.82 -20.41 23.77
CA PRO A 33 11.61 -19.62 23.87
C PRO A 33 11.79 -18.65 25.04
N VAL A 34 12.02 -17.38 24.73
CA VAL A 34 11.87 -16.31 25.71
C VAL A 34 10.37 -16.16 25.90
N GLU A 35 9.88 -16.63 27.03
CA GLU A 35 8.49 -16.47 27.44
C GLU A 35 8.18 -14.97 27.41
N PRO A 36 7.27 -14.49 26.55
CA PRO A 36 6.95 -13.08 26.49
C PRO A 36 6.28 -12.73 27.81
N THR A 37 6.98 -11.99 28.66
CA THR A 37 6.37 -11.34 29.81
C THR A 37 5.44 -10.26 29.23
N ALA A 38 4.18 -10.64 29.00
CA ALA A 38 3.13 -9.72 28.65
C ALA A 38 2.99 -8.77 29.84
N VAL A 39 3.54 -7.56 29.68
CA VAL A 39 3.16 -6.43 30.53
C VAL A 39 1.71 -6.15 30.18
N ILE A 40 0.81 -6.58 31.07
CA ILE A 40 -0.60 -6.18 30.99
C ILE A 40 -0.61 -4.69 31.32
N GLU A 41 -0.56 -3.87 30.27
CA GLU A 41 -0.83 -2.45 30.40
C GLU A 41 -2.32 -2.31 30.75
N GLU A 42 -2.58 -1.62 31.86
CA GLU A 42 -3.92 -1.33 32.34
C GLU A 42 -4.74 -0.69 31.21
N PRO A 43 -5.99 -1.12 30.95
CA PRO A 43 -6.76 -0.58 29.85
C PRO A 43 -6.88 0.93 30.03
N ALA A 44 -6.35 1.68 29.06
CA ALA A 44 -6.47 3.13 29.03
C ALA A 44 -7.94 3.49 29.24
N THR A 45 -8.21 4.34 30.24
CA THR A 45 -9.55 4.88 30.49
C THR A 45 -10.05 5.49 29.17
N PRO A 46 -11.24 5.10 28.67
CA PRO A 46 -11.77 5.69 27.45
C PRO A 46 -11.76 7.21 27.57
N ALA A 47 -11.17 7.88 26.57
CA ALA A 47 -11.26 9.33 26.49
C ALA A 47 -12.75 9.72 26.60
N PRO A 48 -13.09 10.75 27.40
CA PRO A 48 -14.48 11.17 27.54
C PRO A 48 -15.05 11.43 26.14
N ALA A 49 -16.22 10.82 25.87
CA ALA A 49 -16.91 11.03 24.60
C ALA A 49 -17.04 12.53 24.35
N ALA A 50 -16.71 12.96 23.14
CA ALA A 50 -16.92 14.35 22.73
C ALA A 50 -18.37 14.75 23.06
N PRO A 51 -18.61 15.95 23.60
CA PRO A 51 -19.95 16.38 23.93
C PRO A 51 -20.84 16.24 22.70
N ALA A 52 -22.01 15.62 22.88
CA ALA A 52 -22.99 15.50 21.82
C ALA A 52 -23.39 16.92 21.37
N VAL A 53 -23.18 17.22 20.09
CA VAL A 53 -23.59 18.50 19.50
C VAL A 53 -25.11 18.55 19.49
N GLU A 54 -25.71 19.41 20.30
CA GLU A 54 -27.14 19.75 20.15
C GLU A 54 -27.31 20.67 18.95
N ILE A 55 -27.67 20.11 17.80
CA ILE A 55 -28.06 20.90 16.63
C ILE A 55 -29.41 21.55 16.94
N GLY A 56 -29.45 22.89 16.91
CA GLY A 56 -30.64 23.68 17.22
C GLY A 56 -31.83 23.34 16.31
N GLY A 57 -32.76 22.53 16.80
CA GLY A 57 -34.05 22.24 16.19
C GLY A 57 -34.01 21.55 14.82
N VAL A 58 -35.18 21.16 14.31
CA VAL A 58 -35.32 20.62 12.96
C VAL A 58 -35.51 21.80 11.98
N PRO A 59 -34.66 21.95 10.95
CA PRO A 59 -34.82 23.02 9.97
C PRO A 59 -36.15 22.85 9.19
N ALA A 60 -36.75 23.98 8.78
CA ALA A 60 -37.96 23.95 7.96
C ALA A 60 -37.68 23.25 6.60
N PRO A 61 -38.68 22.63 5.95
CA PRO A 61 -38.49 21.99 4.66
C PRO A 61 -37.85 22.93 3.62
N GLY A 62 -36.80 22.45 2.95
CA GLY A 62 -36.07 23.24 1.94
C GLY A 62 -35.07 24.26 2.51
N THR A 63 -34.78 24.22 3.81
CA THR A 63 -33.79 25.12 4.44
C THR A 63 -32.53 24.38 4.87
N LEU A 64 -31.38 25.03 4.69
CA LEU A 64 -30.09 24.62 5.24
C LEU A 64 -29.72 25.62 6.36
N VAL A 65 -29.54 25.12 7.57
CA VAL A 65 -29.13 25.94 8.72
C VAL A 65 -27.69 25.58 9.06
N VAL A 66 -26.83 26.61 9.17
CA VAL A 66 -25.43 26.48 9.60
C VAL A 66 -25.31 27.18 10.95
N ASP A 67 -24.93 26.43 11.98
CA ASP A 67 -24.62 26.97 13.30
C ASP A 67 -23.09 27.13 13.43
N PRO A 68 -22.55 28.36 13.34
CA PRO A 68 -21.11 28.59 13.42
C PRO A 68 -20.56 28.44 14.84
N SER A 69 -21.40 28.27 15.87
CA SER A 69 -20.95 27.96 17.23
C SER A 69 -20.53 26.51 17.40
N VAL A 70 -20.91 25.64 16.44
CA VAL A 70 -20.48 24.24 16.38
C VAL A 70 -19.16 24.14 15.61
N ASP A 71 -18.08 23.87 16.33
CA ASP A 71 -16.78 23.58 15.74
C ASP A 71 -16.55 22.06 15.69
N LEU A 72 -16.39 21.52 14.47
CA LEU A 72 -16.08 20.10 14.23
C LEU A 72 -14.57 19.86 14.00
N GLY A 73 -13.76 20.89 14.17
CA GLY A 73 -12.32 20.86 13.90
C GLY A 73 -11.96 21.09 12.43
N PRO A 74 -10.66 21.15 12.12
CA PRO A 74 -10.18 21.34 10.76
C PRO A 74 -10.52 20.14 9.88
N ILE A 75 -10.87 20.39 8.61
CA ILE A 75 -11.02 19.33 7.61
C ILE A 75 -9.64 18.75 7.32
N SER A 76 -9.44 17.48 7.65
CA SER A 76 -8.22 16.76 7.28
C SER A 76 -8.07 16.73 5.76
N PRO A 77 -6.92 17.12 5.19
CA PRO A 77 -6.73 17.09 3.75
C PRO A 77 -6.91 15.68 3.20
N TYR A 78 -6.58 14.64 3.96
CA TYR A 78 -6.60 13.24 3.51
C TYR A 78 -8.01 12.69 3.21
N ILE A 79 -9.08 13.43 3.52
CA ILE A 79 -10.44 13.06 3.09
C ILE A 79 -10.62 13.18 1.57
N TYR A 80 -9.79 13.99 0.92
CA TYR A 80 -9.73 14.14 -0.54
C TYR A 80 -8.78 13.13 -1.20
N GLY A 81 -8.55 11.99 -0.53
CA GLY A 81 -7.74 10.90 -1.06
C GLY A 81 -8.47 10.00 -2.05
N THR A 82 -7.71 9.24 -2.83
CA THR A 82 -8.25 8.24 -3.76
C THR A 82 -7.41 6.95 -3.77
N ASN A 83 -7.91 5.94 -4.49
CA ASN A 83 -7.23 4.68 -4.71
C ASN A 83 -6.51 4.70 -6.06
N TYR A 84 -5.27 4.26 -6.09
CA TYR A 84 -4.49 4.11 -7.31
C TYR A 84 -3.86 2.72 -7.36
N GLY A 85 -3.74 2.14 -8.55
CA GLY A 85 -3.11 0.82 -8.69
C GLY A 85 -3.19 0.26 -10.09
N PRO A 86 -2.69 -0.97 -10.30
CA PRO A 86 -2.57 -1.59 -11.63
C PRO A 86 -3.87 -1.67 -12.43
N MET A 87 -5.01 -1.78 -11.75
CA MET A 87 -6.34 -1.82 -12.38
C MET A 87 -6.86 -0.44 -12.84
N HIS A 88 -6.23 0.64 -12.37
CA HIS A 88 -6.67 2.03 -12.57
C HIS A 88 -5.47 2.92 -12.96
N ALA A 89 -4.55 2.38 -13.78
CA ALA A 89 -3.42 3.15 -14.27
C ALA A 89 -3.91 4.39 -15.04
N VAL A 90 -3.28 5.54 -14.78
CA VAL A 90 -3.62 6.82 -15.40
C VAL A 90 -2.85 6.95 -16.72
N PRO A 91 -3.53 7.10 -17.88
CA PRO A 91 -2.86 7.44 -19.13
C PRO A 91 -2.18 8.81 -19.04
N ILE A 92 -1.05 9.00 -19.72
CA ILE A 92 -0.27 10.24 -19.60
C ILE A 92 -1.06 11.47 -20.05
N GLU A 93 -1.99 11.30 -20.99
CA GLU A 93 -2.88 12.33 -21.51
C GLU A 93 -3.86 12.86 -20.45
N MET A 94 -4.13 12.06 -19.42
CA MET A 94 -5.01 12.42 -18.30
C MET A 94 -4.27 13.07 -17.13
N MET A 95 -2.93 13.13 -17.17
CA MET A 95 -2.15 13.72 -16.08
C MET A 95 -2.54 15.16 -15.73
N PRO A 96 -2.86 16.06 -16.69
CA PRO A 96 -3.34 17.40 -16.36
C PRO A 96 -4.61 17.37 -15.50
N ASP A 97 -5.59 16.54 -15.86
CA ASP A 97 -6.84 16.41 -15.12
C ASP A 97 -6.62 15.83 -13.71
N ILE A 98 -5.69 14.88 -13.57
CA ILE A 98 -5.34 14.32 -12.26
C ILE A 98 -4.64 15.34 -11.37
N ILE A 99 -3.74 16.16 -11.92
CA ILE A 99 -3.11 17.24 -11.15
C ILE A 99 -4.17 18.26 -10.72
N ASP A 100 -5.04 18.68 -11.65
CA ASP A 100 -6.10 19.66 -11.38
C ASP A 100 -7.17 19.15 -10.41
N SER A 101 -7.32 17.82 -10.27
CA SER A 101 -8.26 17.22 -9.32
C SER A 101 -7.90 17.44 -7.85
N GLY A 102 -6.64 17.75 -7.54
CA GLY A 102 -6.19 18.10 -6.19
C GLY A 102 -6.25 16.95 -5.18
N PHE A 103 -6.08 15.69 -5.61
CA PHE A 103 -5.99 14.57 -4.69
C PHE A 103 -4.86 14.74 -3.69
N THR A 104 -5.15 14.56 -2.40
CA THR A 104 -4.23 14.84 -1.29
C THR A 104 -3.60 13.58 -0.69
N ALA A 105 -4.16 12.41 -1.00
CA ALA A 105 -3.65 11.12 -0.54
C ALA A 105 -3.93 10.03 -1.57
N LEU A 106 -2.99 9.09 -1.72
CA LEU A 106 -3.13 7.94 -2.60
C LEU A 106 -2.90 6.64 -1.85
N ARG A 107 -3.91 5.75 -1.87
CA ARG A 107 -3.75 4.37 -1.44
C ARG A 107 -3.34 3.48 -2.59
N TRP A 108 -2.19 2.84 -2.46
CA TRP A 108 -1.61 1.97 -3.47
C TRP A 108 -1.11 0.62 -2.89
N PRO A 109 -1.25 -0.49 -3.62
CA PRO A 109 -2.19 -0.64 -4.72
C PRO A 109 -3.63 -0.65 -4.20
N GLY A 110 -4.55 -0.07 -4.97
CA GLY A 110 -5.96 -0.07 -4.64
C GLY A 110 -6.62 -1.45 -4.80
N GLY A 111 -7.59 -1.75 -3.94
CA GLY A 111 -8.44 -2.94 -4.04
C GLY A 111 -7.77 -4.23 -3.55
N ALA A 112 -8.26 -5.37 -4.05
CA ALA A 112 -7.82 -6.72 -3.65
C ALA A 112 -6.51 -7.19 -4.32
N TRP A 113 -5.78 -6.30 -5.00
CA TRP A 113 -4.58 -6.66 -5.76
C TRP A 113 -3.51 -7.30 -4.86
N THR A 114 -3.28 -6.73 -3.68
CA THR A 114 -2.34 -7.25 -2.68
C THR A 114 -2.79 -8.53 -2.00
N ASP A 115 -4.01 -9.02 -2.21
CA ASP A 115 -4.42 -10.29 -1.60
C ASP A 115 -3.72 -11.50 -2.25
N THR A 116 -3.21 -11.31 -3.47
CA THR A 116 -2.63 -12.38 -4.29
C THR A 116 -1.22 -12.10 -4.78
N VAL A 117 -0.74 -10.86 -4.65
CA VAL A 117 0.55 -10.41 -5.23
C VAL A 117 1.38 -9.65 -4.21
N ASP A 118 2.64 -10.02 -4.08
CA ASP A 118 3.64 -9.27 -3.33
C ASP A 118 4.17 -8.11 -4.17
N MET A 119 4.21 -6.91 -3.57
CA MET A 119 4.65 -5.71 -4.28
C MET A 119 6.15 -5.78 -4.57
N GLN A 120 6.50 -5.45 -5.81
CA GLN A 120 7.88 -5.47 -6.26
C GLN A 120 8.51 -4.07 -6.13
N PRO A 121 9.82 -3.99 -5.85
CA PRO A 121 10.54 -2.71 -5.74
C PRO A 121 10.31 -1.74 -6.90
N PHE A 122 10.34 -2.23 -8.15
CA PHE A 122 10.12 -1.37 -9.31
C PHE A 122 8.70 -0.80 -9.41
N GLN A 123 7.70 -1.52 -8.87
CA GLN A 123 6.31 -1.04 -8.85
C GLN A 123 6.15 0.05 -7.81
N LEU A 124 6.85 -0.07 -6.68
CA LEU A 124 6.95 1.00 -5.71
C LEU A 124 7.60 2.22 -6.35
N ASP A 125 8.77 2.08 -6.99
CA ASP A 125 9.46 3.20 -7.66
C ASP A 125 8.56 3.94 -8.66
N GLN A 126 7.78 3.20 -9.45
CA GLN A 126 6.80 3.79 -10.39
C GLN A 126 5.69 4.55 -9.68
N PHE A 127 5.20 4.02 -8.55
CA PHE A 127 4.21 4.71 -7.73
C PHE A 127 4.79 5.97 -7.09
N ILE A 128 6.04 5.92 -6.60
CA ILE A 128 6.71 7.10 -6.03
C ILE A 128 6.81 8.21 -7.07
N TRP A 129 7.36 7.89 -8.25
CA TRP A 129 7.46 8.83 -9.36
C TRP A 129 6.12 9.50 -9.70
N PHE A 130 5.03 8.73 -9.67
CA PHE A 130 3.70 9.21 -9.96
C PHE A 130 3.15 10.14 -8.86
N TYR A 131 3.18 9.75 -7.58
CA TYR A 131 2.58 10.58 -6.53
C TYR A 131 3.38 11.88 -6.30
N GLU A 132 4.68 11.88 -6.55
CA GLU A 132 5.52 13.09 -6.47
C GLU A 132 5.02 14.19 -7.42
N GLN A 133 4.44 13.83 -8.57
CA GLN A 133 3.84 14.82 -9.48
C GLN A 133 2.62 15.51 -8.89
N LEU A 134 1.95 14.86 -7.92
CA LEU A 134 0.70 15.31 -7.33
C LEU A 134 0.92 16.01 -5.98
N GLY A 135 2.06 15.80 -5.32
CA GLY A 135 2.29 16.27 -3.96
C GLY A 135 1.37 15.63 -2.91
N ALA A 136 0.81 14.46 -3.23
CA ALA A 136 -0.11 13.72 -2.37
C ALA A 136 0.64 12.89 -1.31
N LEU A 137 -0.02 12.55 -0.20
CA LEU A 137 0.48 11.57 0.76
C LEU A 137 0.39 10.14 0.19
N PRO A 138 1.49 9.40 0.06
CA PRO A 138 1.44 8.00 -0.34
C PRO A 138 1.04 7.10 0.86
N THR A 139 0.21 6.09 0.61
CA THR A 139 -0.02 4.98 1.54
C THR A 139 0.14 3.66 0.79
N VAL A 140 1.06 2.81 1.26
CA VAL A 140 1.43 1.55 0.60
C VAL A 140 0.86 0.37 1.36
N SER A 141 0.09 -0.47 0.67
CA SER A 141 -0.46 -1.71 1.20
C SER A 141 0.45 -2.89 0.85
N VAL A 142 0.69 -3.75 1.84
CA VAL A 142 1.43 -5.01 1.69
C VAL A 142 0.45 -6.18 1.69
N ARG A 143 0.90 -7.31 1.14
CA ARG A 143 0.11 -8.54 1.16
C ARG A 143 0.03 -9.12 2.56
N LEU A 144 -1.18 -9.27 3.07
CA LEU A 144 -1.45 -9.95 4.34
C LEU A 144 -2.02 -11.36 4.11
N HIS A 145 -2.97 -11.50 3.18
CA HIS A 145 -3.62 -12.77 2.91
C HIS A 145 -2.64 -13.76 2.26
N ASN A 146 -2.27 -14.82 2.99
CA ASN A 146 -1.22 -15.77 2.60
C ASN A 146 0.11 -15.09 2.24
N GLY A 147 0.36 -13.90 2.78
CA GLY A 147 1.65 -13.21 2.69
C GLY A 147 2.57 -13.60 3.84
N SER A 148 3.77 -12.98 3.88
CA SER A 148 4.70 -13.15 4.99
C SER A 148 5.10 -11.77 5.57
N PRO A 149 5.25 -11.65 6.90
CA PRO A 149 5.77 -10.44 7.53
C PRO A 149 7.14 -10.02 7.00
N GLU A 150 8.01 -10.97 6.65
CA GLU A 150 9.34 -10.70 6.10
C GLU A 150 9.24 -10.02 4.73
N THR A 151 8.27 -10.41 3.90
CA THR A 151 8.03 -9.78 2.60
C THR A 151 7.58 -8.33 2.77
N ALA A 152 6.69 -8.07 3.73
CA ALA A 152 6.27 -6.72 4.08
C ALA A 152 7.45 -5.88 4.62
N ALA A 153 8.24 -6.45 5.55
CA ALA A 153 9.40 -5.80 6.13
C ALA A 153 10.45 -5.46 5.08
N ASN A 154 10.71 -6.35 4.11
CA ASN A 154 11.64 -6.10 3.01
C ASN A 154 11.21 -4.92 2.15
N LEU A 155 9.91 -4.75 1.90
CA LEU A 155 9.41 -3.59 1.15
C LEU A 155 9.57 -2.29 1.95
N VAL A 156 9.32 -2.32 3.26
CA VAL A 156 9.55 -1.17 4.15
C VAL A 156 11.03 -0.80 4.19
N SER A 157 11.93 -1.78 4.36
CA SER A 157 13.38 -1.56 4.31
C SER A 157 13.80 -0.97 2.97
N TYR A 158 13.29 -1.50 1.85
CA TYR A 158 13.56 -0.95 0.52
C TYR A 158 13.10 0.51 0.40
N ALA A 159 11.90 0.85 0.87
CA ALA A 159 11.39 2.22 0.85
C ALA A 159 12.25 3.16 1.70
N SER A 160 12.65 2.71 2.89
CA SER A 160 13.55 3.43 3.81
C SER A 160 14.92 3.68 3.18
N ASP A 161 15.55 2.66 2.59
CA ASP A 161 16.87 2.76 1.93
C ASP A 161 16.84 3.73 0.73
N LYS A 162 15.68 3.85 0.08
CA LYS A 162 15.47 4.76 -1.05
C LYS A 162 15.11 6.19 -0.63
N GLY A 163 14.81 6.42 0.65
CA GLY A 163 14.37 7.71 1.16
C GLY A 163 12.95 8.09 0.75
N TYR A 164 12.06 7.11 0.54
CA TYR A 164 10.66 7.34 0.20
C TYR A 164 9.78 7.70 1.41
N GLY A 165 10.34 7.63 2.62
CA GLY A 165 9.71 7.98 3.89
C GLY A 165 10.75 8.13 4.98
#